data_AF-A0A0W7WDE2-F1
#
_entry.id   AF-A0A0W7WDE2-F1
#
_cell.length_a   1.000
_cell.length_b   1.000
_cell.length_c   1.000
_cell.angle_alpha   90.00
_cell.angle_beta   90.00
_cell.angle_gamma   90.00
#
_symmetry.space_group_name_H-M   'P 1'
#
loop_
_entity.id
_entity.type
_entity.pdbx_description
1 polymer ?
#
loop_
_entity_poly.entity_id
_entity_poly.type
_entity_poly.pdbx_seq_one_letter_code
_entity_poly.pdbx_strand_id
1 'polypeptide(L)' 'MTDALTITRRNALRALTPPPRLSLSEWIETHMRLPEGVSALPGRVSLWPYQREIADATSDPT' A
#
# COMPACT_ATOMS: atom_id res chain seq x y z
N MET A 1 13.59 31.90 12.89
CA MET A 1 14.36 30.63 13.04
C MET A 1 13.55 29.50 13.71
N THR A 2 12.21 29.59 13.76
CA THR A 2 11.35 28.63 14.47
C THR A 2 10.72 27.56 13.56
N ASP A 3 10.89 27.68 12.24
CA ASP A 3 10.11 26.93 11.26
C ASP A 3 10.64 25.51 11.05
N ALA A 4 11.95 25.34 10.86
CA ALA A 4 12.57 24.03 10.63
C ALA A 4 12.34 23.04 11.79
N LEU A 5 12.52 23.48 13.04
CA LEU A 5 12.27 22.62 14.21
C LEU A 5 10.79 22.22 14.32
N THR A 6 9.87 23.15 14.01
CA THR A 6 8.42 22.89 14.01
C THR A 6 8.02 21.90 12.93
N ILE A 7 8.55 22.05 11.70
CA ILE A 7 8.33 21.14 10.58
C ILE A 7 8.88 19.75 10.91
N THR A 8 10.12 19.65 11.40
CA THR A 8 10.73 18.37 11.76
C THR A 8 9.93 17.67 12.85
N ARG A 9 9.52 18.38 13.92
CA ARG A 9 8.68 17.81 14.98
C ARG A 9 7.35 17.28 14.43
N ARG A 10 6.68 18.06 13.56
CA ARG A 10 5.42 17.64 12.93
C ARG A 10 5.59 16.37 12.10
N ASN A 11 6.62 16.32 11.26
CA ASN A 11 6.88 15.17 10.39
C ASN A 11 7.27 13.92 11.20
N ALA A 12 8.10 14.09 12.24
CA ALA A 12 8.48 13.01 13.13
C ALA A 12 7.25 12.41 13.83
N LEU A 13 6.36 13.24 14.37
CA LEU A 13 5.11 12.76 14.99
C LEU A 13 4.18 12.08 13.98
N ARG A 14 4.07 12.60 12.75
CA ARG A 14 3.28 11.97 11.68
C ARG A 14 3.83 10.59 11.29
N ALA A 15 5.15 10.42 11.26
CA ALA A 15 5.78 9.14 10.94
C ALA A 15 5.54 8.05 12.00
N LEU A 16 5.14 8.43 13.22
CA LEU A 16 4.75 7.47 14.28
C LEU A 16 3.30 6.99 14.13
N THR A 17 2.51 7.60 13.24
CA THR A 17 1.15 7.12 12.96
C THR A 17 1.27 5.78 12.25
N PRO A 18 0.61 4.71 12.74
CA PRO A 18 0.60 3.43 12.04
C PRO A 18 0.13 3.60 10.60
N PRO A 19 0.64 2.78 9.66
CA PRO A 19 0.13 2.78 8.31
C PRO A 19 -1.39 2.51 8.32
N PRO A 20 -2.12 3.05 7.32
CA PRO A 20 -3.55 2.76 7.22
C PRO A 20 -3.75 1.26 7.11
N ARG A 21 -4.81 0.76 7.75
CA ARG A 21 -5.27 -0.61 7.49
C ARG A 21 -5.87 -0.62 6.09
N LEU A 22 -5.26 -1.41 5.23
CA LEU A 22 -5.74 -1.65 3.87
C LEU A 22 -6.15 -3.11 3.79
N SER A 23 -7.18 -3.39 2.99
CA SER A 23 -7.41 -4.78 2.58
C SER A 23 -6.24 -5.25 1.73
N LEU A 24 -5.99 -6.56 1.68
CA LEU A 24 -4.89 -7.09 0.88
C LEU A 24 -5.07 -6.76 -0.61
N SER A 25 -6.31 -6.77 -1.12
CA SER A 25 -6.59 -6.40 -2.51
C SER A 25 -6.23 -4.94 -2.82
N GLU A 26 -6.55 -4.01 -1.92
CA GLU A 26 -6.17 -2.60 -2.05
C GLU A 26 -4.66 -2.40 -2.05
N TRP A 27 -3.95 -3.09 -1.14
CA TRP A 27 -2.50 -3.02 -1.08
C TRP A 27 -1.86 -3.53 -2.39
N ILE A 28 -2.36 -4.66 -2.91
CA ILE A 28 -1.88 -5.27 -4.16
C ILE A 28 -2.02 -4.29 -5.32
N GLU A 29 -3.21 -3.74 -5.55
CA GLU A 29 -3.46 -2.88 -6.71
C GLU A 29 -2.77 -1.52 -6.61
N THR A 30 -2.42 -1.08 -5.39
CA THR A 30 -1.69 0.17 -5.16
C THR A 30 -0.18 0.03 -5.33
N HIS A 31 0.40 -1.06 -4.82
CA HIS A 31 1.86 -1.17 -4.65
C HIS A 31 2.51 -2.26 -5.51
N MET A 32 1.78 -3.33 -5.86
CA MET A 32 2.35 -4.49 -6.53
C MET A 32 2.55 -4.23 -8.02
N ARG A 33 3.76 -4.56 -8.51
CA ARG A 33 4.11 -4.51 -9.94
C ARG A 33 4.79 -5.79 -10.37
N LEU A 34 4.35 -6.33 -11.50
CA LEU A 34 4.98 -7.48 -12.13
C LEU A 34 6.21 -7.03 -12.94
N PRO A 35 7.36 -7.71 -12.79
CA PRO A 35 8.57 -7.34 -13.50
C PRO A 35 8.46 -7.66 -15.00
N GLU A 36 9.17 -6.88 -15.79
CA GLU A 36 9.38 -7.16 -17.21
C GLU A 36 10.20 -8.45 -17.39
N GLY A 37 9.93 -9.18 -18.48
CA GLY A 37 10.66 -10.39 -18.85
C GLY A 37 10.20 -11.70 -18.20
N VAL A 38 9.40 -11.65 -17.12
CA VAL A 38 8.85 -12.86 -16.46
C VAL A 38 7.31 -12.90 -16.41
N SER A 39 6.65 -11.79 -16.79
CA SER A 39 5.19 -11.72 -16.92
C SER A 39 4.81 -11.36 -18.36
N ALA A 40 3.76 -12.00 -18.88
CA ALA A 40 3.15 -11.62 -20.15
C ALA A 40 2.52 -10.22 -20.09
N LEU A 41 2.09 -9.79 -18.90
CA LEU A 41 1.54 -8.48 -18.61
C LEU A 41 2.34 -7.85 -17.47
N PRO A 42 3.48 -7.21 -17.75
CA PRO A 42 4.25 -6.50 -16.75
C PRO A 42 3.54 -5.20 -16.34
N GLY A 43 3.97 -4.63 -15.21
CA GLY A 43 3.43 -3.38 -14.69
C GLY A 43 2.49 -3.57 -13.50
N ARG A 44 1.63 -2.58 -13.24
CA ARG A 44 0.79 -2.56 -12.04
C ARG A 44 -0.27 -3.67 -12.10
N VAL A 45 -0.42 -4.40 -11.01
CA VAL A 45 -1.40 -5.48 -10.93
C VAL A 45 -2.82 -4.90 -10.89
N SER A 46 -3.74 -5.55 -11.61
CA SER A 46 -5.18 -5.32 -11.51
C SER A 46 -5.83 -6.68 -11.32
N LEU A 47 -6.56 -6.85 -10.22
CA LEU A 47 -7.11 -8.14 -9.84
C LEU A 47 -8.42 -8.39 -10.57
N TRP A 48 -8.66 -9.63 -10.97
CA TRP A 48 -10.01 -10.04 -11.35
C TRP A 48 -10.92 -10.07 -10.13
N PRO A 49 -12.26 -9.93 -10.31
CA PRO A 49 -13.19 -9.87 -9.19
C PRO A 49 -13.02 -11.01 -8.18
N TYR A 50 -12.86 -12.25 -8.64
CA TYR A 50 -12.67 -13.39 -7.73
C TYR A 50 -11.32 -13.38 -6.98
N GLN A 51 -10.27 -12.79 -7.56
CA GLN A 51 -8.97 -12.67 -6.89
C GLN A 51 -9.02 -11.64 -5.77
N ARG A 52 -9.85 -10.59 -5.93
CA ARG A 52 -10.12 -9.61 -4.88
C ARG A 52 -10.70 -10.30 -3.65
N GLU A 53 -11.76 -11.10 -3.85
CA GLU A 53 -12.41 -11.85 -2.77
C GLU A 53 -11.45 -12.82 -2.07
N ILE A 54 -10.60 -13.53 -2.82
CA ILE A 54 -9.59 -14.44 -2.25
C ILE A 54 -8.57 -13.65 -1.40
N ALA A 55 -8.07 -12.53 -1.91
CA ALA A 55 -7.11 -11.69 -1.19
C ALA A 55 -7.70 -11.16 0.12
N ASP A 56 -8.92 -10.63 0.06
CA ASP A 56 -9.58 -10.02 1.20
C ASP A 56 -10.09 -11.06 2.22
N ALA A 57 -10.32 -12.31 1.81
CA ALA A 57 -10.59 -13.42 2.73
C ALA A 57 -9.33 -13.97 3.42
N THR A 58 -8.14 -13.74 2.84
CA THR A 58 -6.87 -14.28 3.38
C THR A 58 -6.35 -13.43 4.55
N SER A 59 -6.57 -12.11 4.50
CA SER A 59 -6.18 -11.18 5.55
C SER A 59 -7.42 -10.60 6.22
N ASP A 60 -7.47 -10.54 7.54
CA ASP A 60 -8.49 -9.76 8.24
C ASP A 60 -8.03 -8.29 8.35
N PRO A 61 -8.71 -7.33 7.69
CA PRO A 61 -8.37 -5.92 7.83
C PRO A 61 -8.96 -5.27 9.11
N THR A 62 -9.79 -5.98 9.89
CA THR A 62 -10.52 -5.46 11.07
C THR A 62 -9.76 -5.51 12.40
#